data_AF-A0A7S1HG78-F1
#
_entry.id   AF-A0A7S1HG78-F1
#
_cell.length_a   1.000
_cell.length_b   1.000
_cell.length_c   1.000
_cell.angle_alpha   90.00
_cell.angle_beta   90.00
_cell.angle_gamma   90.00
#
_symmetry.space_group_name_H-M   'P 1'
#
loop_
_entity.id
_entity.type
_entity.pdbx_description
1 polymer ?
#
loop_
_entity_poly.entity_id
_entity_poly.type
_entity_poly.pdbx_seq_one_letter_code
_entity_poly.pdbx_strand_id
1 'polypeptide(L)'
;MGQSLVSREPVSHEFAALFPATVELATAALIFAVGLGLLLGVSAGLKRGSLLDQGVMGLATVGYSMPVFWWGLILIMFFSVQLGWTPVSGRIGIEFDPERVTGFMLIDAWLSGEEGAFKSALLHLVLPALVLGTSTLAVVARMT
;
A
#
# COMPACT_ATOMS: atom_id res chain seq x y z
N MET A 1 -5.70 -12.24 30.19
CA MET A 1 -5.19 -12.66 28.87
C MET A 1 -6.28 -13.49 28.22
N GLY A 2 -7.03 -12.91 27.28
CA GLY A 2 -8.18 -13.58 26.65
C GLY A 2 -7.72 -14.60 25.60
N GLN A 3 -8.50 -15.66 25.40
CA GLN A 3 -8.32 -16.57 24.27
C GLN A 3 -9.11 -16.09 23.06
N SER A 4 -8.57 -16.32 21.86
CA SER A 4 -9.26 -16.04 20.60
C SER A 4 -10.50 -16.93 20.49
N LEU A 5 -11.68 -16.34 20.26
CA LEU A 5 -12.96 -17.06 20.11
C LEU A 5 -12.98 -17.96 18.85
N VAL A 6 -12.09 -17.70 17.89
CA VAL A 6 -11.99 -18.41 16.61
C VAL A 6 -10.82 -19.39 16.63
N SER A 7 -9.63 -18.94 17.03
CA SER A 7 -8.38 -19.71 16.90
C SER A 7 -7.98 -20.48 18.17
N ARG A 8 -8.62 -20.21 19.32
CA ARG A 8 -8.34 -20.79 20.66
C ARG A 8 -6.89 -20.67 21.15
N GLU A 9 -6.05 -19.91 20.45
CA GLU A 9 -4.71 -19.53 20.90
C GLU A 9 -4.74 -18.28 21.79
N PRO A 10 -3.69 -18.07 22.62
CA PRO A 10 -3.52 -16.82 23.34
C PRO A 10 -3.43 -15.65 22.36
N VAL A 11 -4.30 -14.66 22.52
CA VAL A 11 -4.43 -13.47 21.65
C VAL A 11 -3.08 -12.76 21.44
N SER A 12 -2.19 -12.78 22.43
CA SER A 12 -0.84 -12.20 22.34
C SER A 12 0.01 -12.80 21.21
N HIS A 13 -0.16 -14.08 20.89
CA HIS A 13 0.61 -14.77 19.86
C HIS A 13 0.13 -14.38 18.45
N GLU A 14 -1.20 -14.28 18.28
CA GLU A 14 -1.83 -13.86 17.02
C GLU A 14 -1.51 -12.38 16.69
N PHE A 15 -1.52 -11.51 17.71
CA PHE A 15 -1.06 -10.12 17.55
C PHE A 15 0.42 -10.03 17.18
N ALA A 16 1.30 -10.78 17.84
CA ALA A 16 2.73 -10.76 17.55
C ALA A 16 3.06 -11.26 16.13
N ALA A 17 2.27 -12.20 15.59
CA ALA A 17 2.46 -12.71 14.24
C ALA A 17 1.98 -11.75 13.13
N LEU A 18 0.96 -10.93 13.41
CA LEU A 18 0.38 -9.98 12.44
C LEU A 18 1.01 -8.58 12.50
N PHE A 19 1.57 -8.21 13.66
CA PHE A 19 2.15 -6.88 13.90
C PHE A 19 3.28 -6.49 12.92
N PRO A 20 4.24 -7.37 12.57
CA PRO A 20 5.28 -7.02 11.60
C PRO A 20 4.70 -6.65 10.23
N ALA A 21 3.65 -7.36 9.79
CA ALA A 21 3.02 -7.12 8.50
C ALA A 21 2.30 -5.76 8.43
N THR A 22 1.63 -5.34 9.52
CA THR A 22 1.00 -4.02 9.58
C THR A 22 2.03 -2.90 9.63
N VAL A 23 3.14 -3.08 10.35
CA VAL A 23 4.25 -2.11 10.37
C VAL A 23 4.85 -1.98 8.97
N GLU A 24 5.13 -3.09 8.30
CA GLU A 24 5.65 -3.12 6.93
C GLU A 24 4.76 -2.34 5.96
N LEU A 25 3.46 -2.64 5.98
CA LEU A 25 2.48 -1.97 5.13
C LEU A 25 2.37 -0.48 5.45
N ALA A 26 2.30 -0.12 6.73
CA ALA A 26 2.19 1.27 7.16
C ALA A 26 3.44 2.09 6.79
N THR A 27 4.63 1.52 6.98
CA THR A 27 5.90 2.17 6.61
C THR A 27 6.01 2.33 5.10
N ALA A 28 5.67 1.30 4.32
CA ALA A 28 5.67 1.40 2.86
C ALA A 28 4.67 2.46 2.37
N ALA A 29 3.45 2.45 2.90
CA ALA A 29 2.43 3.45 2.60
C ALA A 29 2.91 4.86 2.94
N LEU A 30 3.59 5.05 4.08
CA LEU A 30 4.13 6.34 4.48
C LEU A 30 5.23 6.83 3.52
N ILE A 31 6.17 5.95 3.15
CA ILE A 31 7.23 6.29 2.20
C ILE A 31 6.64 6.67 0.85
N PHE A 32 5.66 5.90 0.35
CA PHE A 32 4.95 6.23 -0.89
C PHE A 32 4.17 7.54 -0.78
N ALA A 33 3.43 7.76 0.32
CA ALA A 33 2.65 8.96 0.55
C ALA A 33 3.54 10.21 0.60
N VAL A 34 4.66 10.14 1.32
CA VAL A 34 5.61 11.26 1.43
C VAL A 34 6.36 11.45 0.11
N GLY A 35 6.85 10.39 -0.52
CA GLY A 35 7.59 10.48 -1.77
C GLY A 35 6.73 11.02 -2.92
N LEU A 36 5.62 10.35 -3.22
CA LEU A 36 4.70 10.79 -4.28
C LEU A 36 3.98 12.08 -3.91
N GLY A 37 3.56 12.24 -2.65
CA GLY A 37 2.85 13.43 -2.19
C GLY A 37 3.72 14.69 -2.19
N LEU A 38 4.98 14.57 -1.80
CA LEU A 38 5.91 15.69 -1.87
C LEU A 38 6.23 16.02 -3.34
N LEU A 39 6.51 15.02 -4.19
CA LEU A 39 6.81 15.27 -5.60
C LEU A 39 5.62 15.90 -6.34
N LEU A 40 4.41 15.36 -6.18
CA LEU A 40 3.21 15.87 -6.81
C LEU A 40 2.78 17.22 -6.21
N GLY A 41 2.85 17.38 -4.89
CA GLY A 41 2.50 18.62 -4.19
C GLY A 41 3.45 19.77 -4.49
N VAL A 42 4.77 19.53 -4.48
CA VAL A 42 5.78 20.53 -4.87
C VAL A 42 5.67 20.88 -6.35
N SER A 43 5.42 19.89 -7.22
CA SER A 43 5.25 20.13 -8.67
C SER A 43 3.98 20.94 -8.98
N ALA A 44 2.88 20.66 -8.27
CA ALA A 44 1.64 21.43 -8.38
C ALA A 44 1.81 22.87 -7.84
N GLY A 45 2.49 23.02 -6.70
CA GLY A 45 2.79 24.33 -6.10
C GLY A 45 3.73 25.20 -6.92
N LEU A 46 4.75 24.61 -7.57
CA LEU A 46 5.69 25.31 -8.45
C LEU A 46 5.06 25.72 -9.80
N LYS A 47 4.05 24.99 -10.28
CA LYS A 47 3.31 25.29 -11.51
C LYS A 47 1.83 25.60 -11.25
N ARG A 48 1.58 26.48 -10.27
CA ARG A 48 0.25 26.99 -9.92
C ARG A 48 -0.50 27.46 -11.19
N GLY A 49 -1.64 26.84 -11.49
CA GLY A 49 -2.44 27.13 -12.69
C GLY A 49 -2.13 26.30 -13.95
N SER A 50 -1.25 25.30 -13.88
CA SER A 50 -1.00 24.34 -14.97
C SER A 50 -2.08 23.26 -15.04
N LEU A 51 -2.27 22.61 -16.21
CA LEU A 51 -3.13 21.42 -16.36
C LEU A 51 -2.76 20.30 -15.36
N LEU A 52 -1.49 20.23 -14.95
CA LEU A 52 -1.04 19.28 -13.92
C LEU A 52 -1.56 19.64 -12.53
N ASP A 53 -1.62 20.92 -12.18
CA ASP A 53 -2.15 21.42 -10.91
C ASP A 53 -3.67 21.17 -10.83
N GLN A 54 -4.41 21.50 -11.90
CA GLN A 54 -5.84 21.20 -11.99
C GLN A 54 -6.14 19.69 -11.96
N GLY A 55 -5.33 18.88 -12.65
CA GLY A 55 -5.47 17.42 -12.64
C GLY A 55 -5.24 16.81 -11.26
N VAL A 56 -4.17 17.21 -10.57
CA VAL A 56 -3.84 16.75 -9.21
C VAL A 56 -4.90 17.19 -8.20
N MET A 57 -5.33 18.46 -8.25
CA MET A 57 -6.38 18.97 -7.37
C MET A 57 -7.75 18.31 -7.62
N GLY A 58 -8.08 18.05 -8.88
CA GLY A 58 -9.28 17.31 -9.28
C GLY A 58 -9.27 15.87 -8.76
N LEU A 59 -8.15 15.15 -9.00
CA LEU A 59 -7.94 13.80 -8.48
C LEU A 59 -7.99 13.75 -6.94
N ALA A 60 -7.37 14.70 -6.26
CA ALA A 60 -7.39 14.79 -4.80
C ALA A 60 -8.81 15.04 -4.26
N THR A 61 -9.59 15.90 -4.94
CA THR A 61 -10.98 16.20 -4.53
C THR A 61 -11.90 15.01 -4.74
N VAL A 62 -11.76 14.30 -5.87
CA VAL A 62 -12.53 13.08 -6.16
C VAL A 62 -12.14 11.95 -5.20
N GLY A 63 -10.84 11.72 -5.00
CA GLY A 63 -10.32 10.70 -4.10
C GLY A 63 -10.70 10.93 -2.63
N TYR A 64 -10.79 12.19 -2.18
CA TYR A 64 -11.27 12.53 -0.84
C TYR A 64 -12.78 12.34 -0.67
N SER A 65 -13.56 12.63 -1.71
CA SER A 65 -15.02 12.53 -1.66
C SER A 65 -15.52 11.09 -1.75
N MET A 66 -14.68 10.18 -2.25
CA MET A 66 -15.00 8.76 -2.40
C MET A 66 -14.50 7.94 -1.21
N PRO A 67 -15.23 6.90 -0.78
CA PRO A 67 -14.74 5.96 0.21
C PRO A 67 -13.43 5.31 -0.24
N VAL A 68 -12.46 5.20 0.66
CA VAL A 68 -11.12 4.61 0.40
C VAL A 68 -11.22 3.22 -0.23
N PHE A 69 -12.21 2.42 0.19
CA PHE A 69 -12.49 1.12 -0.40
C PHE A 69 -12.80 1.20 -1.90
N TRP A 70 -13.65 2.15 -2.31
CA TRP A 70 -14.07 2.31 -3.70
C TRP A 70 -12.91 2.79 -4.57
N TRP A 71 -12.10 3.69 -4.03
CA TRP A 71 -10.85 4.13 -4.66
C TRP A 71 -9.87 2.97 -4.85
N GLY A 72 -9.73 2.12 -3.83
CA GLY A 72 -8.94 0.89 -3.91
C GLY A 72 -9.42 -0.06 -5.00
N LEU A 73 -10.73 -0.26 -5.12
CA LEU A 73 -11.30 -1.09 -6.18
C LEU A 73 -11.01 -0.56 -7.58
N ILE A 74 -11.13 0.76 -7.81
CA ILE A 74 -10.81 1.37 -9.11
C ILE A 74 -9.35 1.16 -9.46
N LEU A 75 -8.45 1.39 -8.50
CA LEU A 75 -7.01 1.20 -8.71
C LEU A 75 -6.67 -0.25 -9.01
N ILE A 76 -7.28 -1.20 -8.32
CA ILE A 76 -7.14 -2.63 -8.62
C ILE A 76 -7.66 -2.92 -10.04
N MET A 77 -8.85 -2.46 -10.40
CA MET A 77 -9.42 -2.69 -11.74
C MET A 77 -8.51 -2.12 -12.84
N PHE A 78 -7.98 -0.92 -12.65
CA PHE A 78 -7.17 -0.26 -13.66
C PHE A 78 -5.77 -0.85 -13.77
N PHE A 79 -5.03 -0.95 -12.66
CA PHE A 79 -3.63 -1.39 -12.67
C PHE A 79 -3.47 -2.91 -12.71
N SER A 80 -4.39 -3.64 -12.08
CA SER A 80 -4.31 -5.09 -11.97
C SER A 80 -5.07 -5.79 -13.09
N VAL A 81 -6.33 -5.43 -13.34
CA VAL A 81 -7.17 -6.13 -14.33
C VAL A 81 -6.92 -5.64 -15.75
N GLN A 82 -6.86 -4.31 -15.95
CA GLN A 82 -6.74 -3.75 -17.30
C GLN A 82 -5.29 -3.67 -17.79
N LEU A 83 -4.36 -3.24 -16.92
CA LEU A 83 -2.92 -3.12 -17.25
C LEU A 83 -2.11 -4.40 -16.98
N GLY A 84 -2.55 -5.26 -16.05
CA GLY A 84 -1.80 -6.46 -15.66
C GLY A 84 -0.45 -6.18 -14.99
N TRP A 85 -0.25 -4.98 -14.42
CA TRP A 85 1.04 -4.58 -13.84
C TRP A 85 1.26 -5.14 -12.44
N THR A 86 0.18 -5.23 -11.67
CA THR A 86 0.19 -5.69 -10.29
C THR A 86 -0.81 -6.82 -10.11
N PRO A 87 -0.59 -7.74 -9.18
CA PRO A 87 -1.53 -8.79 -8.81
C PRO A 87 -2.75 -8.23 -8.07
N VAL A 88 -3.89 -8.93 -8.19
CA VAL A 88 -5.21 -8.47 -7.70
C VAL A 88 -5.31 -8.58 -6.17
N SER A 89 -4.66 -9.59 -5.60
CA SER A 89 -4.76 -9.94 -4.18
C SER A 89 -3.59 -10.82 -3.78
N GLY A 90 -3.35 -10.94 -2.46
CA GLY A 90 -2.25 -11.71 -1.88
C GLY A 90 -1.15 -10.82 -1.30
N ARG A 91 -0.25 -11.44 -0.52
CA ARG A 91 0.98 -10.80 -0.02
C ARG A 91 2.19 -11.09 -0.90
N ILE A 92 2.15 -12.19 -1.64
CA ILE A 92 3.14 -12.64 -2.62
C ILE A 92 2.42 -13.56 -3.61
N GLY A 93 3.03 -13.78 -4.77
CA GLY A 93 2.52 -14.72 -5.78
C GLY A 93 2.41 -16.14 -5.22
N ILE A 94 1.41 -16.89 -5.68
CA ILE A 94 1.12 -18.26 -5.21
C ILE A 94 2.30 -19.21 -5.49
N GLU A 95 3.14 -18.86 -6.45
CA GLU A 95 4.34 -19.58 -6.85
C GLU A 95 5.52 -19.44 -5.87
N PHE A 96 5.47 -18.50 -4.91
CA PHE A 96 6.55 -18.26 -3.94
C PHE A 96 6.05 -18.53 -2.50
N ASP A 97 6.80 -19.31 -1.73
CA ASP A 97 6.47 -19.60 -0.32
C ASP A 97 7.68 -19.37 0.59
N PRO A 98 8.08 -18.10 0.80
CA PRO A 98 9.24 -17.78 1.63
C PRO A 98 8.98 -18.17 3.09
N GLU A 99 9.95 -18.87 3.70
CA GLU A 99 9.89 -19.18 5.12
C GLU A 99 9.81 -17.90 5.97
N ARG A 100 8.87 -17.87 6.92
CA ARG A 100 8.70 -16.75 7.84
C ARG A 100 9.79 -16.76 8.92
N VAL A 101 10.85 -16.00 8.69
CA VAL A 101 11.95 -15.82 9.65
C VAL A 101 11.72 -14.57 10.50
N THR A 102 11.40 -13.45 9.85
CA THR A 102 11.26 -12.13 10.49
C THR A 102 9.81 -11.66 10.61
N GLY A 103 8.91 -12.21 9.80
CA GLY A 103 7.51 -11.80 9.70
C GLY A 103 7.27 -10.64 8.74
N PHE A 104 8.33 -9.98 8.27
CA PHE A 104 8.31 -8.98 7.21
C PHE A 104 8.40 -9.68 5.86
N MET A 105 7.38 -9.51 5.01
CA MET A 105 7.28 -10.25 3.75
C MET A 105 8.39 -9.88 2.77
N LEU A 106 8.77 -8.61 2.69
CA LEU A 106 9.86 -8.13 1.83
C LEU A 106 11.21 -8.68 2.27
N ILE A 107 11.44 -8.77 3.59
CA ILE A 107 12.70 -9.28 4.14
C ILE A 107 12.76 -10.80 3.98
N ASP A 108 11.66 -11.50 4.33
CA ASP A 108 11.56 -12.95 4.20
C ASP A 108 11.64 -13.38 2.72
N ALA A 109 11.03 -12.64 1.79
CA ALA A 109 11.13 -12.88 0.34
C ALA A 109 12.49 -12.51 -0.27
N TRP A 110 13.28 -11.67 0.40
CA TRP A 110 14.67 -11.41 0.01
C TRP A 110 15.61 -12.50 0.53
N LEU A 111 15.35 -12.98 1.75
CA LEU A 111 16.13 -14.03 2.41
C LEU A 111 15.85 -15.43 1.86
N SER A 112 14.68 -15.67 1.24
CA SER A 112 14.32 -16.99 0.68
C SER A 112 15.22 -17.42 -0.47
N GLY A 113 15.93 -16.49 -1.12
CA GLY A 113 16.79 -16.79 -2.27
C GLY A 113 16.05 -17.18 -3.54
N GLU A 114 14.70 -17.11 -3.55
CA GLU A 114 13.87 -17.39 -4.71
C GLU A 114 13.91 -16.21 -5.71
N GLU A 115 14.32 -16.49 -6.94
CA GLU A 115 14.40 -15.47 -7.98
C GLU A 115 13.00 -14.92 -8.31
N GLY A 116 12.76 -13.66 -7.98
CA GLY A 116 11.50 -12.97 -8.25
C GLY A 116 10.55 -12.85 -7.07
N ALA A 117 10.80 -13.57 -5.95
CA ALA A 117 9.95 -13.49 -4.76
C ALA A 117 9.88 -12.07 -4.18
N PHE A 118 11.03 -11.39 -4.05
CA PHE A 118 11.08 -9.99 -3.61
C PHE A 118 10.28 -9.05 -4.52
N LYS A 119 10.43 -9.21 -5.84
CA LYS A 119 9.70 -8.38 -6.82
C LYS A 119 8.20 -8.64 -6.73
N SER A 120 7.80 -9.89 -6.54
CA SER A 120 6.41 -10.28 -6.34
C SER A 120 5.85 -9.62 -5.07
N ALA A 121 6.54 -9.75 -3.93
CA ALA A 121 6.14 -9.12 -2.66
C ALA A 121 6.01 -7.59 -2.79
N LEU A 122 6.95 -6.94 -3.49
CA LEU A 122 6.89 -5.50 -3.75
C LEU A 122 5.66 -5.11 -4.59
N LEU A 123 5.39 -5.83 -5.69
CA LEU A 123 4.24 -5.54 -6.56
C LEU A 123 2.90 -5.73 -5.84
N HIS A 124 2.81 -6.70 -4.93
CA HIS A 124 1.63 -6.89 -4.08
C HIS A 124 1.45 -5.77 -3.05
N LEU A 125 2.54 -5.10 -2.65
CA LEU A 125 2.51 -4.03 -1.65
C LEU A 125 2.21 -2.64 -2.23
N VAL A 126 2.64 -2.37 -3.47
CA VAL A 126 2.55 -1.05 -4.11
C VAL A 126 1.11 -0.54 -4.21
N LEU A 127 0.16 -1.37 -4.68
CA LEU A 127 -1.23 -0.96 -4.84
C LEU A 127 -1.88 -0.59 -3.50
N PRO A 128 -1.87 -1.47 -2.47
CA PRO A 128 -2.38 -1.13 -1.15
C PRO A 128 -1.69 0.08 -0.52
N ALA A 129 -0.37 0.19 -0.66
CA ALA A 129 0.39 1.33 -0.15
C ALA A 129 -0.02 2.65 -0.83
N LEU A 130 -0.30 2.62 -2.14
CA LEU A 130 -0.78 3.78 -2.89
C LEU A 130 -2.20 4.16 -2.49
N VAL A 131 -3.10 3.19 -2.31
CA VAL A 131 -4.48 3.43 -1.83
C VAL A 131 -4.45 4.10 -0.46
N LEU A 132 -3.68 3.55 0.49
CA LEU A 132 -3.55 4.13 1.83
C LEU A 132 -2.84 5.49 1.77
N GLY A 133 -1.77 5.61 0.98
CA GLY A 133 -1.00 6.84 0.87
C GLY A 133 -1.77 8.00 0.23
N THR A 134 -2.61 7.73 -0.78
CA THR A 134 -3.45 8.75 -1.43
C THR A 134 -4.45 9.38 -0.45
N SER A 135 -4.99 8.60 0.50
CA SER A 135 -5.88 9.15 1.54
C SER A 135 -5.17 10.17 2.43
N THR A 136 -3.90 9.94 2.77
CA THR A 136 -3.09 10.85 3.60
C THR A 136 -2.63 12.06 2.78
N LEU A 137 -2.23 11.84 1.53
CA LEU A 137 -1.81 12.89 0.60
C LEU A 137 -2.92 13.92 0.36
N ALA A 138 -4.17 13.48 0.15
CA ALA A 138 -5.31 14.37 -0.06
C ALA A 138 -5.57 15.30 1.15
N VAL A 139 -5.33 14.81 2.37
CA VAL A 139 -5.42 15.63 3.59
C VAL A 139 -4.29 16.65 3.65
N VAL A 140 -3.05 16.23 3.41
CA VAL A 140 -1.86 17.11 3.46
C VAL A 140 -1.94 18.20 2.39
N ALA A 141 -2.29 17.85 1.15
CA ALA A 141 -2.40 18.80 0.04
C ALA A 141 -3.47 19.89 0.27
N ARG A 142 -4.47 19.65 1.12
CA ARG A 142 -5.48 20.65 1.50
C ARG A 142 -5.05 21.56 2.66
N MET A 143 -4.02 21.17 3.42
CA MET A 143 -3.52 21.95 4.56
C MET A 143 -2.47 23.01 4.15
N THR A 144 -1.90 22.90 2.95
CA THR A 144 -0.90 23.82 2.36
C THR A 144 -1.50 24.73 1.31
#